data_AF-W6QA21-F1
#
_entry.id   AF-W6QA21-F1
#
_cell.length_a   1.000
_cell.length_b   1.000
_cell.length_c   1.000
_cell.angle_alpha   90.00
_cell.angle_beta   90.00
_cell.angle_gamma   90.00
#
_symmetry.space_group_name_H-M   'P 1'
#
loop_
_entity.id
_entity.type
_entity.pdbx_description
1 polymer ?
#
loop_
_entity_poly.entity_id
_entity_poly.type
_entity_poly.pdbx_seq_one_letter_code
_entity_poly.pdbx_strand_id
1 'polypeptide(L)'
;MKRGGEITGFAEVAKPYCLRYGAAKAFNDSPDVSNELQNVMLQYASIDTFIRHYSKQLIQFACSMSRSIDPCRPYRLEDSSYINNIPRVRTLEERKQFNNVDEQYDRSVKQLQNKKGRQRNLLIRENLERYKNEQPVIDSERQLSGKVVDEEVLVALERTGYMIPQHMTLINTVLTMPGTTIEKEYKRRIAAINIVITVCDAEEGIPSRRRIT
;
A
#
# COMPACT_ATOMS: atom_id res chain seq x y z
N MET A 1 -1.47 -3.23 -16.76
CA MET A 1 -0.33 -2.32 -16.49
C MET A 1 0.51 -2.87 -15.33
N LYS A 2 1.68 -3.48 -15.58
CA LYS A 2 2.49 -4.13 -14.51
C LYS A 2 3.00 -3.14 -13.47
N ARG A 3 3.62 -2.06 -13.95
CA ARG A 3 4.20 -1.02 -13.08
C ARG A 3 3.14 -0.20 -12.35
N GLY A 4 1.97 0.00 -12.96
CA GLY A 4 0.83 0.64 -12.31
C GLY A 4 0.34 -0.16 -11.10
N GLY A 5 0.21 -1.49 -11.24
CA GLY A 5 -0.18 -2.36 -10.11
C GLY A 5 0.87 -2.41 -9.00
N GLU A 6 2.16 -2.41 -9.34
CA GLU A 6 3.24 -2.34 -8.35
C GLU A 6 3.24 -1.01 -7.56
N ILE A 7 2.97 0.12 -8.23
CA ILE A 7 2.90 1.45 -7.61
C ILE A 7 1.64 1.62 -6.74
N THR A 8 0.49 1.09 -7.19
CA THR A 8 -0.76 1.11 -6.42
C THR A 8 -0.87 -0.06 -5.45
N GLY A 9 0.19 -0.86 -5.30
CA GLY A 9 0.30 -1.99 -4.37
C GLY A 9 -0.62 -3.19 -4.65
N PHE A 10 -1.24 -3.29 -5.83
CA PHE A 10 -1.98 -4.46 -6.27
C PHE A 10 -1.03 -5.67 -6.40
N ALA A 11 -1.38 -6.78 -5.73
CA ALA A 11 -0.65 -8.04 -5.84
C ALA A 11 -0.71 -8.61 -7.27
N GLU A 12 -1.74 -8.24 -8.04
CA GLU A 12 -1.85 -8.52 -9.47
C GLU A 12 -1.57 -7.28 -10.32
N VAL A 13 -1.21 -7.50 -11.59
CA VAL A 13 -1.17 -6.46 -12.61
C VAL A 13 -2.47 -5.65 -12.55
N ALA A 14 -2.39 -4.31 -12.47
CA ALA A 14 -3.57 -3.46 -12.61
C ALA A 14 -4.23 -3.77 -13.96
N LYS A 15 -5.30 -4.56 -13.90
CA LYS A 15 -6.10 -5.00 -15.04
C LYS A 15 -7.29 -4.03 -15.15
N PRO A 16 -7.84 -3.81 -16.36
CA PRO A 16 -9.07 -3.03 -16.54
C PRO A 16 -10.21 -3.44 -15.60
N TYR A 17 -10.23 -4.72 -15.20
CA TYR A 17 -11.14 -5.30 -14.23
C TYR A 17 -11.13 -4.61 -12.86
N CYS A 18 -9.96 -4.15 -12.38
CA CYS A 18 -9.83 -3.43 -11.10
C CYS A 18 -10.50 -2.04 -11.15
N LEU A 19 -10.47 -1.37 -12.30
CA LEU A 19 -11.11 -0.06 -12.49
C LEU A 19 -12.63 -0.21 -12.60
N ARG A 20 -13.08 -1.26 -13.30
CA ARG A 20 -14.49 -1.63 -13.39
C ARG A 20 -15.09 -1.92 -12.00
N TYR A 21 -14.29 -2.52 -11.12
CA TYR A 21 -14.65 -2.74 -9.72
C TYR A 21 -14.84 -1.44 -8.92
N GLY A 22 -13.88 -0.51 -9.00
CA GLY A 22 -13.98 0.79 -8.33
C GLY A 22 -15.21 1.58 -8.76
N ALA A 23 -15.52 1.58 -10.06
CA ALA A 23 -16.74 2.19 -10.60
C ALA A 23 -18.01 1.52 -10.08
N ALA A 24 -18.06 0.18 -10.08
CA ALA A 24 -19.20 -0.57 -9.58
C ALA A 24 -19.50 -0.28 -8.10
N LYS A 25 -18.46 -0.16 -7.26
CA LYS A 25 -18.63 0.23 -5.85
C LYS A 25 -19.19 1.65 -5.72
N ALA A 26 -18.64 2.61 -6.47
CA ALA A 26 -19.13 3.99 -6.45
C ALA A 26 -20.60 4.10 -6.88
N PHE A 27 -21.03 3.26 -7.82
CA PHE A 27 -22.45 3.15 -8.20
C PHE A 27 -23.31 2.55 -7.09
N ASN A 28 -22.81 1.54 -6.37
CA ASN A 28 -23.52 0.92 -5.24
C ASN A 28 -23.75 1.88 -4.07
N ASP A 29 -22.79 2.77 -3.83
CA ASP A 29 -22.82 3.74 -2.74
C ASP A 29 -23.59 5.03 -3.13
N SER A 30 -23.98 5.16 -4.41
CA SER A 30 -24.66 6.34 -4.96
C SER A 30 -26.18 6.19 -4.86
N PRO A 31 -26.90 7.15 -4.23
CA PRO A 31 -28.37 7.11 -4.16
C PRO A 31 -29.02 7.27 -5.54
N ASP A 32 -28.31 7.88 -6.49
CA ASP A 32 -28.82 8.17 -7.84
C ASP A 32 -28.70 6.98 -8.82
N VAL A 33 -28.07 5.88 -8.42
CA VAL A 33 -27.86 4.71 -9.29
C VAL A 33 -28.60 3.51 -8.72
N SER A 34 -29.70 3.13 -9.36
CA SER A 34 -30.43 1.92 -8.98
C SER A 34 -29.67 0.65 -9.39
N ASN A 35 -29.98 -0.47 -8.73
CA ASN A 35 -29.36 -1.78 -9.05
C ASN A 35 -29.58 -2.18 -10.51
N GLU A 36 -30.74 -1.86 -11.08
CA GLU A 36 -31.08 -2.12 -12.48
C GLU A 36 -30.22 -1.27 -13.42
N LEU A 37 -30.06 0.02 -13.10
CA LEU A 37 -29.23 0.95 -13.88
C LEU A 37 -27.75 0.53 -13.83
N GLN A 38 -27.26 0.16 -12.66
CA GLN A 38 -25.92 -0.37 -12.47
C GLN A 38 -25.70 -1.67 -13.27
N ASN A 39 -26.69 -2.57 -13.28
CA ASN A 39 -26.64 -3.81 -14.06
C ASN A 39 -26.55 -3.51 -15.56
N VAL A 40 -27.25 -2.50 -16.07
CA VAL A 40 -27.11 -2.04 -17.46
C VAL A 40 -25.71 -1.45 -17.72
N MET A 41 -25.23 -0.58 -16.85
CA MET A 41 -23.91 0.07 -16.98
C MET A 41 -22.75 -0.95 -16.94
N LEU A 42 -22.87 -1.99 -16.11
CA LEU A 42 -21.86 -3.04 -15.95
C LEU A 42 -22.10 -4.27 -16.84
N GLN A 43 -23.22 -4.29 -17.58
CA GLN A 43 -23.67 -5.38 -18.45
C GLN A 43 -23.89 -6.71 -17.71
N TYR A 44 -24.55 -6.67 -16.56
CA TYR A 44 -24.96 -7.86 -15.81
C TYR A 44 -26.45 -8.18 -15.99
N ALA A 45 -26.76 -9.48 -16.01
CA ALA A 45 -28.13 -9.97 -15.96
C ALA A 45 -28.74 -9.87 -14.56
N SER A 46 -27.90 -9.86 -13.51
CA SER A 46 -28.33 -9.75 -12.12
C SER A 46 -27.20 -9.23 -11.23
N ILE A 47 -27.60 -8.47 -10.21
CA ILE A 47 -26.73 -7.94 -9.15
C ILE A 47 -26.06 -9.05 -8.33
N ASP A 48 -26.63 -10.27 -8.31
CA ASP A 48 -26.04 -11.42 -7.61
C ASP A 48 -24.63 -11.73 -8.13
N THR A 49 -24.40 -11.52 -9.43
CA THR A 49 -23.09 -11.65 -10.06
C THR A 49 -22.08 -10.69 -9.44
N PHE A 50 -22.50 -9.46 -9.14
CA PHE A 50 -21.71 -8.45 -8.45
C PHE A 50 -21.41 -8.89 -7.02
N ILE A 51 -22.45 -9.22 -6.24
CA ILE A 51 -22.30 -9.59 -4.83
C ILE A 51 -21.39 -10.83 -4.67
N ARG A 52 -21.62 -11.89 -5.46
CA ARG A 52 -20.92 -13.17 -5.32
C ARG A 52 -19.44 -13.11 -5.72
N HIS A 53 -19.13 -12.45 -6.83
CA HIS A 53 -17.76 -12.42 -7.35
C HIS A 53 -16.97 -11.22 -6.86
N TYR A 54 -17.63 -10.09 -6.58
CA TYR A 54 -16.95 -8.84 -6.30
C TYR A 54 -16.89 -8.50 -4.81
N SER A 55 -17.75 -9.07 -3.94
CA SER A 55 -17.59 -8.89 -2.47
C SER A 55 -16.32 -9.59 -1.95
N LYS A 56 -16.04 -10.82 -2.41
CA LYS A 56 -14.79 -11.53 -2.05
C LYS A 56 -13.55 -10.83 -2.61
N GLN A 57 -13.64 -10.30 -3.83
CA GLN A 57 -12.55 -9.55 -4.46
C GLN A 57 -12.40 -8.15 -3.86
N LEU A 58 -13.47 -7.52 -3.34
CA LEU A 58 -13.43 -6.25 -2.62
C LEU A 58 -12.58 -6.36 -1.37
N ILE A 59 -12.78 -7.41 -0.56
CA ILE A 59 -11.99 -7.62 0.65
C ILE A 59 -10.52 -7.81 0.27
N GLN A 60 -10.23 -8.63 -0.74
CA GLN A 60 -8.87 -8.80 -1.25
C GLN A 60 -8.27 -7.48 -1.80
N PHE A 61 -9.08 -6.68 -2.49
CA PHE A 61 -8.70 -5.39 -3.04
C PHE A 61 -8.41 -4.37 -1.95
N ALA A 62 -9.30 -4.22 -0.96
CA ALA A 62 -9.12 -3.36 0.20
C ALA A 62 -7.89 -3.77 1.01
N CYS A 63 -7.70 -5.06 1.29
CA CYS A 63 -6.49 -5.58 1.95
C CYS A 63 -5.22 -5.30 1.11
N SER A 64 -5.31 -5.31 -0.22
CA SER A 64 -4.17 -4.95 -1.08
C SER A 64 -3.88 -3.44 -1.11
N MET A 65 -4.91 -2.61 -0.94
CA MET A 65 -4.76 -1.15 -0.84
C MET A 65 -4.14 -0.73 0.50
N SER A 66 -4.53 -1.34 1.63
CA SER A 66 -3.88 -1.07 2.93
C SER A 66 -2.39 -1.36 2.85
N ARG A 67 -2.02 -2.46 2.18
CA ARG A 67 -0.62 -2.79 1.89
C ARG A 67 0.08 -1.78 0.98
N SER A 68 -0.62 -0.93 0.21
CA SER A 68 -0.01 0.08 -0.66
C SER A 68 0.27 1.41 0.05
N ILE A 69 -0.38 1.61 1.19
CA ILE A 69 -0.29 2.82 2.01
C ILE A 69 0.64 2.58 3.20
N ASP A 70 0.92 1.32 3.55
CA ASP A 70 1.85 0.97 4.61
C ASP A 70 3.24 1.60 4.35
N PRO A 71 3.69 2.53 5.21
CA PRO A 71 5.00 3.16 5.08
C PRO A 71 6.16 2.17 5.29
N CYS A 72 5.94 1.07 6.01
CA CYS A 72 6.96 0.07 6.31
C CYS A 72 7.14 -0.96 5.19
N ARG A 73 6.27 -0.98 4.18
CA ARG A 73 6.40 -1.93 3.08
C ARG A 73 7.55 -1.54 2.15
N PRO A 74 8.45 -2.48 1.79
CA PRO A 74 9.63 -2.16 0.99
C PRO A 74 9.30 -1.99 -0.50
N TYR A 75 9.06 -0.75 -0.94
CA TYR A 75 8.83 -0.41 -2.36
C TYR A 75 10.12 -0.08 -3.14
N ARG A 76 11.19 0.24 -2.41
CA ARG A 76 12.48 0.67 -2.95
C ARG A 76 13.58 0.04 -2.11
N LEU A 77 14.75 -0.12 -2.73
CA LEU A 77 15.97 -0.43 -1.99
C LEU A 77 16.51 0.86 -1.40
N GLU A 78 16.77 0.87 -0.10
CA GLU A 78 17.43 1.98 0.60
C GLU A 78 18.87 2.13 0.15
N ASP A 79 19.62 1.02 0.14
CA ASP A 79 20.92 0.94 -0.48
C ASP A 79 20.86 0.05 -1.73
N SER A 80 21.47 0.50 -2.83
CA SER A 80 21.64 -0.29 -4.06
C SER A 80 23.09 -0.37 -4.52
N SER A 81 24.03 0.14 -3.70
CA SER A 81 25.46 0.16 -3.96
C SER A 81 26.02 -1.24 -4.19
N TYR A 82 25.54 -2.22 -3.43
CA TYR A 82 25.96 -3.63 -3.52
C TYR A 82 25.65 -4.27 -4.88
N ILE A 83 24.70 -3.74 -5.65
CA ILE A 83 24.42 -4.22 -7.02
C ILE A 83 25.64 -4.04 -7.93
N ASN A 84 26.45 -3.01 -7.68
CA ASN A 84 27.69 -2.77 -8.44
C ASN A 84 28.76 -3.83 -8.15
N ASN A 85 28.70 -4.49 -6.99
CA ASN A 85 29.64 -5.54 -6.61
C ASN A 85 29.30 -6.91 -7.21
N ILE A 86 28.13 -7.06 -7.84
CA ILE A 86 27.72 -8.33 -8.45
C ILE A 86 28.69 -8.65 -9.60
N PRO A 87 29.29 -9.86 -9.65
CA PRO A 87 30.31 -10.20 -10.66
C PRO A 87 29.86 -9.96 -12.11
N ARG A 88 28.59 -10.26 -12.39
CA ARG A 88 28.00 -10.05 -13.73
C ARG A 88 27.77 -8.57 -14.07
N VAL A 89 27.61 -7.71 -13.07
CA VAL A 89 27.48 -6.25 -13.26
C VAL A 89 28.87 -5.64 -13.46
N ARG A 90 29.85 -6.02 -12.63
CA ARG A 90 31.24 -5.57 -12.74
C ARG A 90 31.85 -5.90 -14.11
N THR A 91 31.68 -7.14 -14.58
CA THR A 91 32.15 -7.56 -15.92
C THR A 91 31.48 -6.80 -17.08
N LEU A 92 30.22 -6.36 -16.92
CA LEU A 92 29.55 -5.52 -17.92
C LEU A 92 30.02 -4.05 -17.84
N GLU A 93 30.39 -3.59 -16.65
CA GLU A 93 30.93 -2.25 -16.41
C GLU A 93 32.33 -2.11 -17.01
N GLU A 94 33.17 -3.14 -16.88
CA GLU A 94 34.47 -3.24 -17.56
C GLU A 94 34.29 -3.25 -19.09
N ARG A 95 33.39 -4.08 -19.65
CA ARG A 95 33.12 -4.12 -21.09
C ARG A 95 32.63 -2.79 -21.67
N LYS A 96 31.91 -1.99 -20.86
CA LYS A 96 31.52 -0.64 -21.25
C LYS A 96 32.74 0.27 -21.42
N GLN A 97 33.77 0.14 -20.58
CA GLN A 97 34.97 0.98 -20.61
C GLN A 97 35.86 0.72 -21.84
N PHE A 98 35.83 -0.48 -22.42
CA PHE A 98 36.69 -0.86 -23.55
C PHE A 98 36.05 -0.68 -24.94
N ASN A 99 34.76 -0.35 -25.01
CA ASN A 99 34.06 -0.22 -26.30
C ASN A 99 34.14 1.23 -26.80
N ASN A 100 34.99 1.49 -27.81
CA ASN A 100 35.16 2.81 -28.43
C ASN A 100 34.26 3.05 -29.66
N VAL A 101 33.52 2.05 -30.12
CA VAL A 101 32.60 2.18 -31.26
C VAL A 101 31.22 2.57 -30.74
N ASP A 102 30.67 3.70 -31.19
CA ASP A 102 29.41 4.28 -30.69
C ASP A 102 28.28 3.23 -30.55
N GLU A 103 28.06 2.39 -31.57
CA GLU A 103 27.04 1.34 -31.50
C GLU A 103 27.32 0.24 -30.47
N GLN A 104 28.58 -0.14 -30.27
CA GLN A 104 28.96 -1.17 -29.29
C GLN A 104 28.97 -0.61 -27.87
N TYR A 105 29.28 0.67 -27.72
CA TYR A 105 29.18 1.39 -26.46
C TYR A 105 27.71 1.46 -26.02
N ASP A 106 26.80 1.89 -26.91
CA ASP A 106 25.37 1.97 -26.63
C ASP A 106 24.76 0.62 -26.25
N ARG A 107 25.15 -0.46 -26.95
CA ARG A 107 24.73 -1.82 -26.61
C ARG A 107 25.22 -2.24 -25.22
N SER A 108 26.48 -1.97 -24.88
CA SER A 108 27.04 -2.28 -23.56
C SER A 108 26.37 -1.49 -22.44
N VAL A 109 26.09 -0.21 -22.66
CA VAL A 109 25.35 0.63 -21.71
C VAL A 109 23.95 0.07 -21.46
N LYS A 110 23.20 -0.25 -22.51
CA LYS A 110 21.86 -0.85 -22.39
C LYS A 110 21.92 -2.19 -21.64
N GLN A 111 22.89 -3.04 -21.93
CA GLN A 111 23.06 -4.32 -21.24
C GLN A 111 23.35 -4.14 -19.74
N LEU A 112 24.23 -3.21 -19.39
CA LEU A 112 24.56 -2.87 -18.01
C LEU A 112 23.34 -2.36 -17.25
N GLN A 113 22.63 -1.38 -17.81
CA GLN A 113 21.42 -0.81 -17.21
C GLN A 113 20.32 -1.87 -17.04
N ASN A 114 20.08 -2.70 -18.06
CA ASN A 114 19.12 -3.79 -17.98
C ASN A 114 19.50 -4.80 -16.90
N LYS A 115 20.79 -5.13 -16.76
CA LYS A 115 21.24 -6.06 -15.72
C LYS A 115 21.11 -5.45 -14.33
N LYS A 116 21.55 -4.19 -14.11
CA LYS A 116 21.36 -3.47 -12.84
C LYS A 116 19.87 -3.39 -12.47
N GLY A 117 19.00 -3.06 -13.44
CA GLY A 117 17.55 -3.03 -13.26
C GLY A 117 16.95 -4.39 -12.89
N ARG A 118 17.38 -5.47 -13.55
CA ARG A 118 16.94 -6.83 -13.20
C ARG A 118 17.35 -7.23 -11.79
N GLN A 119 18.59 -6.95 -11.39
CA GLN A 119 19.05 -7.24 -10.03
C GLN A 119 18.24 -6.46 -9.01
N ARG A 120 18.06 -5.15 -9.22
CA ARG A 120 17.22 -4.31 -8.36
C ARG A 120 15.82 -4.87 -8.17
N ASN A 121 15.16 -5.27 -9.26
CA ASN A 121 13.81 -5.83 -9.21
C ASN A 121 13.75 -7.20 -8.50
N LEU A 122 14.78 -8.03 -8.64
CA LEU A 122 14.86 -9.30 -7.91
C LEU A 122 14.93 -9.06 -6.40
N LEU A 123 15.78 -8.14 -5.98
CA LEU A 123 15.99 -7.80 -4.57
C LEU A 123 14.76 -7.16 -3.94
N ILE A 124 14.07 -6.26 -4.66
CA ILE A 124 12.79 -5.70 -4.21
C ILE A 124 11.76 -6.81 -4.01
N ARG A 125 11.68 -7.80 -4.93
CA ARG A 125 10.76 -8.93 -4.77
C ARG A 125 11.11 -9.80 -3.58
N GLU A 126 12.38 -10.10 -3.37
CA GLU A 126 12.85 -10.88 -2.23
C GLU A 126 12.52 -10.18 -0.91
N ASN A 127 12.78 -8.87 -0.81
CA ASN A 127 12.38 -8.05 0.34
C ASN A 127 10.86 -8.07 0.56
N LEU A 128 10.08 -7.96 -0.52
CA LEU A 128 8.62 -8.02 -0.44
C LEU A 128 8.11 -9.37 0.03
N GLU A 129 8.71 -10.48 -0.41
CA GLU A 129 8.33 -11.82 0.06
C GLU A 129 8.69 -12.03 1.53
N ARG A 130 9.89 -11.59 1.97
CA ARG A 130 10.24 -11.60 3.39
C ARG A 130 9.24 -10.82 4.23
N TYR A 131 8.97 -9.57 3.85
CA TYR A 131 7.97 -8.74 4.52
C TYR A 131 6.59 -9.41 4.58
N LYS A 132 6.11 -10.05 3.50
CA LYS A 132 4.81 -10.76 3.51
C LYS A 132 4.75 -11.90 4.52
N ASN A 133 5.88 -12.55 4.79
CA ASN A 133 5.96 -13.68 5.72
C ASN A 133 6.20 -13.23 7.16
N GLU A 134 7.02 -12.20 7.35
CA GLU A 134 7.47 -11.73 8.66
C GLU A 134 6.46 -10.75 9.29
N GLN A 135 5.90 -9.83 8.51
CA GLN A 135 5.02 -8.78 9.02
C GLN A 135 3.78 -9.33 9.77
N PRO A 136 3.09 -10.40 9.33
CA PRO A 136 1.98 -10.97 10.08
C PRO A 136 2.38 -11.48 11.47
N VAL A 137 3.58 -12.02 11.61
CA VAL A 137 4.11 -12.51 12.89
C VAL A 137 4.39 -11.31 13.80
N ILE A 138 5.08 -10.29 13.27
CA ILE A 138 5.37 -9.04 13.98
C ILE A 138 4.09 -8.37 14.46
N ASP A 139 3.08 -8.25 13.61
CA ASP A 139 1.78 -7.65 13.94
C ASP A 139 1.05 -8.46 15.04
N SER A 140 1.14 -9.79 14.99
CA SER A 140 0.51 -10.67 16.00
C SER A 140 1.20 -10.54 17.37
N GLU A 141 2.53 -10.57 17.40
CA GLU A 141 3.31 -10.38 18.63
C GLU A 141 3.06 -8.99 19.25
N ARG A 142 2.96 -7.98 18.40
CA ARG A 142 2.62 -6.61 18.80
C ARG A 142 1.24 -6.52 19.46
N GLN A 143 0.22 -7.12 18.85
CA GLN A 143 -1.12 -7.21 19.46
C GLN A 143 -1.09 -7.88 20.84
N LEU A 144 -0.34 -8.99 20.97
CA LEU A 144 -0.18 -9.70 22.24
C LEU A 144 0.56 -8.87 23.30
N SER A 145 1.49 -8.00 22.87
CA SER A 145 2.19 -7.05 23.74
C SER A 145 1.36 -5.82 24.14
N GLY A 146 0.13 -5.69 23.63
CA GLY A 146 -0.74 -4.55 23.91
C GLY A 146 -0.53 -3.33 22.99
N LYS A 147 0.37 -3.43 22.01
CA LYS A 147 0.72 -2.35 21.08
C LYS A 147 0.16 -2.67 19.69
N VAL A 148 -0.99 -2.12 19.34
CA VAL A 148 -1.67 -2.44 18.07
C VAL A 148 -1.16 -1.59 16.90
N VAL A 149 -0.59 -0.41 17.19
CA VAL A 149 0.02 0.46 16.18
C VAL A 149 1.48 0.68 16.54
N ASP A 150 2.33 0.64 15.53
CA ASP A 150 3.76 0.89 15.67
C ASP A 150 4.02 2.39 15.94
N GLU A 151 4.72 2.72 17.02
CA GLU A 151 5.17 4.08 17.31
C GLU A 151 5.97 4.71 16.17
N GLU A 152 6.78 3.94 15.45
CA GLU A 152 7.54 4.47 14.30
C GLU A 152 6.62 4.84 13.14
N VAL A 153 5.55 4.06 12.92
CA VAL A 153 4.51 4.37 11.93
C VAL A 153 3.75 5.62 12.35
N LEU A 154 3.42 5.76 13.64
CA LEU A 154 2.76 6.96 14.14
C LEU A 154 3.63 8.22 13.90
N VAL A 155 4.93 8.14 14.23
CA VAL A 155 5.89 9.23 14.01
C VAL A 155 6.08 9.53 12.52
N ALA A 156 6.11 8.52 11.65
CA ALA A 156 6.19 8.72 10.20
C ALA A 156 4.94 9.42 9.65
N LEU A 157 3.75 9.06 10.15
CA LEU A 157 2.48 9.70 9.77
C LEU A 157 2.40 11.15 10.25
N GLU A 158 2.92 11.48 11.44
CA GLU A 158 3.05 12.86 11.91
C GLU A 158 4.01 13.68 11.04
N ARG A 159 5.22 13.16 10.76
CA ARG A 159 6.24 13.85 9.97
C ARG A 159 5.81 14.14 8.54
N THR A 160 4.96 13.30 7.97
CA THR A 160 4.46 13.47 6.60
C THR A 160 3.36 14.53 6.49
N GLY A 161 2.85 15.04 7.62
CA GLY A 161 1.74 16.00 7.65
C GLY A 161 0.45 15.45 7.04
N TYR A 162 0.36 14.12 6.90
CA TYR A 162 -0.77 13.42 6.27
C TYR A 162 -1.93 13.23 7.25
N MET A 163 -1.69 13.41 8.55
CA MET A 163 -2.66 13.27 9.62
C MET A 163 -2.58 14.43 10.61
N ILE A 164 -3.75 14.91 11.06
CA ILE A 164 -3.89 15.88 12.14
C ILE A 164 -3.68 15.12 13.48
N PRO A 165 -3.07 15.72 14.52
CA PRO A 165 -2.84 15.05 15.82
C PRO A 165 -4.09 14.40 16.45
N GLN A 166 -5.26 14.95 16.15
CA GLN A 166 -6.55 14.40 16.57
C GLN A 166 -6.83 13.02 15.94
N HIS A 167 -6.49 12.82 14.67
CA HIS A 167 -6.65 11.54 13.99
C HIS A 167 -5.68 10.47 14.53
N MET A 168 -4.49 10.89 14.98
CA MET A 168 -3.53 10.00 15.63
C MET A 168 -4.05 9.51 16.98
N THR A 169 -4.63 10.42 17.75
CA THR A 169 -5.27 10.12 19.03
C THR A 169 -6.46 9.19 18.83
N LEU A 170 -7.24 9.39 17.76
CA LEU A 170 -8.33 8.51 17.37
C LEU A 170 -7.84 7.10 17.06
N ILE A 171 -6.84 6.97 16.20
CA ILE A 171 -6.25 5.68 15.82
C ILE A 171 -5.77 4.93 17.07
N ASN A 172 -5.02 5.60 17.95
CA ASN A 172 -4.50 4.98 19.16
C ASN A 172 -5.61 4.55 20.12
N THR A 173 -6.61 5.39 20.36
CA THR A 173 -7.69 5.08 21.31
C THR A 173 -8.63 3.98 20.81
N VAL A 174 -8.94 3.97 19.51
CA VAL A 174 -9.78 2.94 18.89
C VAL A 174 -9.06 1.59 18.85
N LEU A 175 -7.77 1.60 18.48
CA LEU A 175 -6.96 0.39 18.35
C LEU A 175 -6.35 -0.07 19.68
N THR A 176 -6.61 0.61 20.80
CA THR A 176 -6.18 0.14 22.13
C THR A 176 -6.81 -1.23 22.44
N MET A 177 -6.01 -2.17 22.95
CA MET A 177 -6.48 -3.51 23.32
C MET A 177 -7.61 -3.47 24.37
N PRO A 178 -8.55 -4.44 24.32
CA PRO A 178 -9.64 -4.48 25.28
C PRO A 178 -9.16 -4.67 26.72
N GLY A 179 -9.86 -4.04 27.65
CA GLY A 179 -9.51 -4.13 29.07
C GLY A 179 -9.70 -5.55 29.63
N THR A 180 -8.85 -5.95 30.58
CA THR A 180 -8.98 -7.26 31.27
C THR A 180 -10.22 -7.36 32.17
N THR A 181 -10.87 -6.22 32.44
CA THR A 181 -12.12 -6.16 33.22
C THR A 181 -13.18 -5.39 32.44
N ILE A 182 -14.44 -5.69 32.74
CA ILE A 182 -15.61 -5.05 32.14
C ILE A 182 -15.56 -3.52 32.32
N GLU A 183 -15.19 -3.03 33.50
CA GLU A 183 -15.07 -1.59 33.78
C GLU A 183 -14.00 -0.89 32.94
N LYS A 184 -12.83 -1.53 32.77
CA LYS A 184 -11.75 -1.00 31.94
C LYS A 184 -12.17 -0.94 30.47
N GLU A 185 -12.89 -1.96 29.99
CA GLU A 185 -13.40 -1.97 28.63
C GLU A 185 -14.48 -0.90 28.41
N TYR A 186 -15.38 -0.68 29.38
CA TYR A 186 -16.33 0.44 29.31
C TYR A 186 -15.62 1.80 29.23
N LYS A 187 -14.61 2.03 30.08
CA LYS A 187 -13.81 3.27 30.03
C LYS A 187 -13.11 3.44 28.68
N ARG A 188 -12.51 2.37 28.13
CA ARG A 188 -11.88 2.38 26.80
C ARG A 188 -12.87 2.75 25.71
N ARG A 189 -14.05 2.11 25.71
CA ARG A 189 -15.12 2.38 24.73
C ARG A 189 -15.62 3.82 24.80
N ILE A 190 -15.86 4.34 26.01
CA ILE A 190 -16.29 5.73 26.22
C ILE A 190 -15.22 6.69 25.71
N ALA A 191 -13.94 6.45 26.02
CA ALA A 191 -12.84 7.27 25.51
C ALA A 191 -12.77 7.26 23.97
N ALA A 192 -12.89 6.09 23.35
CA ALA A 192 -12.91 5.97 21.89
C ALA A 192 -14.10 6.72 21.27
N ILE A 193 -15.31 6.61 21.83
CA ILE A 193 -16.50 7.34 21.38
C ILE A 193 -16.28 8.85 21.46
N ASN A 194 -15.76 9.35 22.59
CA ASN A 194 -15.51 10.78 22.77
C ASN A 194 -14.49 11.30 21.76
N ILE A 195 -13.42 10.54 21.47
CA ILE A 195 -12.43 10.95 20.48
C ILE A 195 -13.02 10.95 19.05
N VAL A 196 -13.85 9.95 18.70
CA VAL A 196 -14.56 9.96 17.41
C VAL A 196 -15.39 11.23 17.26
N ILE A 197 -16.15 11.62 18.29
CA ILE A 197 -16.95 12.85 18.29
C ILE A 197 -16.04 14.06 18.02
N THR A 198 -14.92 14.18 18.76
CA THR A 198 -14.00 15.33 18.57
C THR A 198 -13.36 15.42 17.19
N VAL A 199 -13.12 14.28 16.53
CA VAL A 199 -12.61 14.27 15.15
C VAL A 199 -13.71 14.63 14.16
N CYS A 200 -14.94 14.14 14.36
CA CYS A 200 -16.09 14.47 13.52
C CYS A 200 -16.47 15.96 13.59
N ASP A 201 -16.23 16.63 14.73
CA ASP A 201 -16.46 18.06 14.89
C ASP A 201 -15.36 18.93 14.25
N ALA A 202 -14.23 18.34 13.80
CA ALA A 202 -13.14 19.06 13.16
C ALA A 202 -13.39 19.18 11.64
N GLU A 203 -13.30 20.40 11.10
CA GLU A 203 -13.35 20.61 9.65
C GLU A 203 -12.08 20.06 8.99
N GLU A 204 -12.24 19.19 7.98
CA GLU A 204 -11.10 18.73 7.16
C GLU A 204 -10.45 19.93 6.46
N GLY A 205 -9.20 20.22 6.81
CA GLY A 205 -8.41 21.27 6.17
C GLY A 205 -8.14 21.00 4.68
N ILE A 206 -7.71 22.04 3.96
CA ILE A 206 -7.38 21.94 2.52
C ILE A 206 -6.28 20.89 2.32
N PRO A 207 -6.44 19.91 1.40
CA PRO A 207 -5.43 18.89 1.14
C PRO A 207 -4.09 19.54 0.78
N SER A 208 -3.04 19.19 1.52
CA SER A 208 -1.71 19.78 1.32
C SER A 208 -1.20 19.43 -0.08
N ARG A 209 -0.93 20.46 -0.89
CA ARG A 209 -0.27 20.27 -2.19
C ARG A 209 1.16 19.79 -1.92
N ARG A 210 1.42 18.51 -2.18
CA ARG A 210 2.80 18.01 -2.29
C ARG A 210 3.57 18.87 -3.30
N ARG A 211 4.56 19.64 -2.82
CA ARG A 211 5.66 20.07 -3.70
C ARG A 211 6.49 18.82 -3.98
N ILE A 212 6.37 18.31 -5.18
CA ILE A 212 7.31 17.33 -5.72
C ILE A 212 8.59 18.13 -5.99
N THR A 213 9.55 18.05 -5.07
CA THR A 213 10.95 18.48 -5.30
C THR A 213 11.79 17.25 -5.55
#